data_AF-A0A6A7BU16-F1
#
_entry.id   AF-A0A6A7BU16-F1
#
_cell.length_a   1.000
_cell.length_b   1.000
_cell.length_c   1.000
_cell.angle_alpha   90.00
_cell.angle_beta   90.00
_cell.angle_gamma   90.00
#
_symmetry.space_group_name_H-M   'P 1'
#
loop_
_entity.id
_entity.type
_entity.pdbx_description
1 polymer ?
#
loop_
_entity_poly.entity_id
_entity_poly.type
_entity_poly.pdbx_seq_one_letter_code
_entity_poly.pdbx_strand_id
1 'polypeptide(L)'
;MQSALLTPLTNTTQTLTRLAESISAYNPSVSTCTTLVTQTDELEDALASLHQHQILHTRKGELQRDFARGVDEGRDVTRRLIELRRELISIVGLGREGEREVELGEVLGFGGGIARGTGFRGNDKRGEEGKNQDGKDDKGESFGDTSTPYERRRGGYGTSPPPPKPHPDVIKRGIITEVDERFLGRAAARVVQPWPSVDQIFSGNLVKVQKRMEAEEEAAAAGVVGDKEKKSFWEEEGGGYNGAAAGEEEDVFDPDA
;
A
#
# COMPACT_ATOMS: atom_id res chain seq x y z
N MET A 1 -21.34 -54.49 -7.89
CA MET A 1 -20.45 -55.15 -8.87
C MET A 1 -20.30 -56.64 -8.61
N GLN A 2 -20.06 -57.09 -7.36
CA GLN A 2 -19.96 -58.53 -7.07
C GLN A 2 -21.20 -59.33 -7.48
N SER A 3 -22.41 -58.77 -7.29
CA SER A 3 -23.67 -59.39 -7.72
C SER A 3 -23.83 -59.51 -9.24
N ALA A 4 -23.14 -58.68 -10.04
CA ALA A 4 -23.27 -58.69 -11.49
C ALA A 4 -22.47 -59.81 -12.16
N LEU A 5 -21.38 -60.29 -11.53
CA LEU A 5 -20.58 -61.42 -12.01
C LEU A 5 -21.04 -62.76 -11.45
N LEU A 6 -21.60 -62.76 -10.24
CA LEU A 6 -22.12 -63.97 -9.62
C LEU A 6 -23.25 -64.61 -10.43
N THR A 7 -24.18 -63.80 -10.93
CA THR A 7 -25.32 -64.27 -11.72
C THR A 7 -24.91 -65.01 -13.00
N PRO A 8 -24.11 -64.43 -13.94
CA PRO A 8 -23.70 -65.12 -15.15
C PRO A 8 -22.84 -66.36 -14.85
N LEU A 9 -21.97 -66.31 -13.83
CA LEU A 9 -21.19 -67.48 -13.39
C LEU A 9 -22.10 -68.62 -12.86
N THR A 10 -23.12 -68.29 -12.06
CA THR A 10 -24.07 -69.30 -11.57
C THR A 10 -24.94 -69.84 -12.70
N ASN A 11 -25.26 -69.03 -13.71
CA ASN A 11 -26.04 -69.45 -14.86
C ASN A 11 -25.24 -70.38 -15.78
N THR A 12 -23.97 -70.06 -16.09
CA THR A 12 -23.08 -70.92 -16.90
C THR A 12 -22.79 -72.24 -16.21
N THR A 13 -22.57 -72.24 -14.90
CA THR A 13 -22.38 -73.49 -14.13
C THR A 13 -23.64 -74.35 -14.13
N GLN A 14 -24.83 -73.76 -13.99
CA GLN A 14 -26.10 -74.49 -14.07
C GLN A 14 -26.41 -75.04 -15.47
N THR A 15 -26.05 -74.32 -16.55
CA THR A 15 -26.25 -74.84 -17.92
C THR A 15 -25.24 -75.92 -18.25
N LEU A 16 -23.99 -75.82 -17.77
CA LEU A 16 -22.99 -76.90 -17.86
C LEU A 16 -23.44 -78.17 -17.15
N THR A 17 -23.96 -78.07 -15.93
CA THR A 17 -24.45 -79.25 -15.20
C THR A 17 -25.63 -79.90 -15.94
N ARG A 18 -26.57 -79.10 -16.46
CA ARG A 18 -27.69 -79.61 -17.28
C ARG A 18 -27.22 -80.29 -18.57
N LEU A 19 -26.20 -79.74 -19.23
CA LEU A 19 -25.63 -80.32 -20.44
C LEU A 19 -24.93 -81.66 -20.12
N ALA A 20 -24.19 -81.73 -19.02
CA ALA A 20 -23.58 -82.97 -18.55
C ALA A 20 -24.62 -84.06 -18.22
N GLU A 21 -25.71 -83.69 -17.53
CA GLU A 21 -26.84 -84.59 -17.26
C GLU A 21 -27.48 -85.09 -18.57
N SER A 22 -27.71 -84.19 -19.54
CA SER A 22 -28.25 -84.51 -20.87
C SER A 22 -27.35 -85.47 -21.67
N ILE A 23 -26.02 -85.29 -21.61
CA ILE A 23 -25.05 -86.22 -22.23
C ILE A 23 -25.09 -87.58 -21.53
N SER A 24 -25.14 -87.59 -20.19
CA SER A 24 -25.18 -88.84 -19.41
C SER A 24 -26.46 -89.66 -19.66
N ALA A 25 -27.56 -88.97 -20.00
CA ALA A 25 -28.82 -89.58 -20.41
C ALA A 25 -28.85 -89.98 -21.91
N TYR A 26 -27.72 -89.87 -22.63
CA TYR A 26 -27.60 -90.13 -24.07
C TYR A 26 -28.57 -89.32 -24.95
N ASN A 27 -28.98 -88.13 -24.50
CA ASN A 27 -29.86 -87.23 -25.25
C ASN A 27 -29.28 -85.80 -25.28
N PRO A 28 -28.23 -85.54 -26.08
CA PRO A 28 -27.58 -84.24 -26.13
C PRO A 28 -28.52 -83.16 -26.70
N SER A 29 -28.84 -82.14 -25.89
CA SER A 29 -29.67 -81.02 -26.34
C SER A 29 -28.85 -79.91 -27.00
N VAL A 30 -29.10 -79.67 -28.29
CA VAL A 30 -28.46 -78.56 -29.04
C VAL A 30 -28.81 -77.20 -28.45
N SER A 31 -30.02 -77.05 -27.90
CA SER A 31 -30.48 -75.80 -27.26
C SER A 31 -29.71 -75.44 -25.99
N THR A 32 -29.25 -76.41 -25.21
CA THR A 32 -28.41 -76.12 -24.03
C THR A 32 -27.02 -75.69 -24.45
N CYS A 33 -26.47 -76.24 -25.54
CA CYS A 33 -25.19 -75.79 -26.09
C CYS A 33 -25.27 -74.33 -26.57
N THR A 34 -26.33 -73.95 -27.30
CA THR A 34 -26.47 -72.55 -27.77
C THR A 34 -26.66 -71.60 -26.60
N THR A 35 -27.44 -71.99 -25.59
CA THR A 35 -27.63 -71.18 -24.37
C THR A 35 -26.33 -71.04 -23.58
N LEU A 36 -25.50 -72.09 -23.53
CA LEU A 36 -24.19 -72.01 -22.90
C LEU A 36 -23.28 -71.02 -23.62
N VAL A 37 -23.22 -71.06 -24.95
CA VAL A 37 -22.42 -70.10 -25.74
C VAL A 37 -22.85 -68.67 -25.43
N THR A 38 -24.15 -68.37 -25.51
CA THR A 38 -24.63 -67.01 -25.22
C THR A 38 -24.33 -66.56 -23.79
N GLN A 39 -24.43 -67.44 -22.80
CA GLN A 39 -24.07 -67.12 -21.42
C GLN A 39 -22.57 -66.93 -21.21
N THR A 40 -21.75 -67.60 -22.04
CA THR A 40 -20.30 -67.43 -22.02
C THR A 40 -19.93 -66.06 -22.61
N ASP A 41 -20.58 -65.65 -23.70
CA ASP A 41 -20.42 -64.31 -24.29
C ASP A 41 -20.81 -63.21 -23.27
N GLU A 42 -21.94 -63.38 -22.57
CA GLU A 42 -22.36 -62.46 -21.50
C GLU A 42 -21.35 -62.37 -20.34
N LEU A 43 -20.70 -63.49 -20.01
CA LEU A 43 -19.67 -63.54 -18.99
C LEU A 43 -18.39 -62.82 -19.45
N GLU A 44 -17.99 -62.98 -20.72
CA GLU A 44 -16.87 -62.25 -21.31
C GLU A 44 -17.10 -60.74 -21.30
N ASP A 45 -18.29 -60.29 -21.70
CA ASP A 45 -18.68 -58.87 -21.65
C ASP A 45 -18.63 -58.31 -20.22
N ALA A 46 -19.11 -59.08 -19.24
CA ALA A 46 -19.06 -58.69 -17.83
C ALA A 46 -17.62 -58.58 -17.31
N LEU A 47 -16.72 -59.48 -17.73
CA LEU A 47 -15.30 -59.42 -17.39
C LEU A 47 -14.59 -58.24 -18.06
N ALA A 48 -14.90 -57.94 -19.32
CA ALA A 48 -14.37 -56.79 -20.03
C ALA A 48 -14.77 -55.47 -19.33
N SER A 49 -16.03 -55.38 -18.91
CA SER A 49 -16.54 -54.24 -18.11
C SER A 49 -15.81 -54.10 -16.77
N LEU A 50 -15.55 -55.22 -16.07
CA LEU A 50 -14.79 -55.21 -14.82
C LEU A 50 -13.37 -54.70 -15.04
N HIS A 51 -12.68 -55.20 -16.07
CA HIS A 51 -11.33 -54.79 -16.39
C HIS A 51 -11.26 -53.28 -16.71
N GLN A 52 -12.23 -52.78 -17.48
CA GLN A 52 -12.35 -51.34 -17.73
C GLN A 52 -12.56 -50.55 -16.44
N HIS A 53 -13.41 -51.03 -15.53
CA HIS A 53 -13.63 -50.39 -14.24
C HIS A 53 -12.37 -50.40 -13.36
N GLN A 54 -11.57 -51.47 -13.39
CA GLN A 54 -10.29 -51.54 -12.69
C GLN A 54 -9.31 -50.47 -13.23
N ILE A 55 -9.19 -50.33 -14.55
CA ILE A 55 -8.38 -49.29 -15.18
C ILE A 55 -8.86 -47.87 -14.79
N LEU A 56 -10.18 -47.64 -14.81
CA LEU A 56 -10.73 -46.35 -14.40
C LEU A 56 -10.50 -46.07 -12.92
N HIS A 57 -10.55 -47.10 -12.07
CA HIS A 57 -10.29 -46.99 -10.64
C HIS A 57 -8.82 -46.67 -10.35
N THR A 58 -7.87 -47.34 -11.01
CA THR A 58 -6.44 -47.03 -10.86
C THR A 58 -6.14 -45.61 -11.33
N ARG A 59 -6.68 -45.22 -12.50
CA ARG A 59 -6.57 -43.85 -13.02
C ARG A 59 -7.16 -42.82 -12.06
N LYS A 60 -8.33 -43.08 -11.47
CA LYS A 60 -8.91 -42.20 -10.45
C LYS A 60 -7.99 -42.05 -9.25
N GLY A 61 -7.36 -43.14 -8.79
CA GLY A 61 -6.39 -43.11 -7.72
C GLY A 61 -5.15 -42.27 -8.06
N GLU A 62 -4.66 -42.35 -9.30
CA GLU A 62 -3.55 -41.50 -9.78
C GLU A 62 -3.94 -40.02 -9.78
N LEU A 63 -5.11 -39.68 -10.35
CA LEU A 63 -5.61 -38.30 -10.35
C LEU A 63 -5.76 -37.73 -8.95
N GLN A 64 -6.19 -38.54 -7.97
CA GLN A 64 -6.29 -38.12 -6.58
C GLN A 64 -4.93 -37.83 -5.95
N ARG A 65 -3.90 -38.63 -6.27
CA ARG A 65 -2.53 -38.37 -5.82
C ARG A 65 -1.94 -37.12 -6.45
N ASP A 66 -2.16 -36.92 -7.75
CA ASP A 66 -1.70 -35.73 -8.47
C ASP A 66 -2.37 -34.46 -7.91
N PHE A 67 -3.67 -34.54 -7.60
CA PHE A 67 -4.39 -33.45 -6.95
C PHE A 67 -3.83 -33.14 -5.57
N ALA A 68 -3.58 -34.16 -4.74
CA ALA A 68 -2.97 -33.98 -3.42
C ALA A 68 -1.59 -33.31 -3.52
N ARG A 69 -0.74 -33.75 -4.46
CA ARG A 69 0.55 -33.12 -4.74
C ARG A 69 0.40 -31.65 -5.13
N GLY A 70 -0.53 -31.33 -6.03
CA GLY A 70 -0.79 -29.94 -6.44
C GLY A 70 -1.30 -29.05 -5.30
N VAL A 71 -2.07 -29.59 -4.36
CA VAL A 71 -2.51 -28.87 -3.16
C VAL A 71 -1.32 -28.57 -2.24
N ASP A 72 -0.41 -29.52 -2.05
CA ASP A 72 0.77 -29.32 -1.21
C ASP A 72 1.75 -28.33 -1.83
N GLU A 73 1.97 -28.40 -3.14
CA GLU A 73 2.74 -27.39 -3.89
C GLU A 73 2.10 -25.99 -3.74
N GLY A 74 0.77 -25.89 -3.85
CA GLY A 74 0.04 -24.64 -3.64
C GLY A 74 0.24 -24.10 -2.22
N ARG A 75 0.19 -24.95 -1.20
CA ARG A 75 0.47 -24.55 0.20
C ARG A 75 1.89 -24.03 0.36
N ASP A 76 2.87 -24.70 -0.24
CA ASP A 76 4.26 -24.26 -0.14
C ASP A 76 4.50 -22.91 -0.85
N VAL A 77 3.86 -22.68 -1.99
CA VAL A 77 3.87 -21.35 -2.64
C VAL A 77 3.24 -20.29 -1.74
N THR A 78 2.09 -20.58 -1.12
CA THR A 78 1.47 -19.61 -0.20
C THR A 78 2.33 -19.31 1.02
N ARG A 79 3.03 -20.31 1.57
CA ARG A 79 4.00 -20.12 2.66
C ARG A 79 5.13 -19.19 2.23
N ARG A 80 5.75 -19.45 1.07
CA ARG A 80 6.80 -18.59 0.50
C ARG A 80 6.32 -17.16 0.26
N LEU A 81 5.09 -16.96 -0.21
CA LEU A 81 4.51 -15.62 -0.37
C LEU A 81 4.33 -14.89 0.96
N ILE A 82 3.93 -15.61 2.01
CA ILE A 82 3.80 -15.04 3.36
C ILE A 82 5.18 -14.67 3.91
N GLU A 83 6.19 -15.51 3.72
CA GLU A 83 7.58 -15.25 4.10
C GLU A 83 8.12 -14.00 3.38
N LEU A 84 8.00 -13.94 2.05
CA LEU A 84 8.39 -12.78 1.26
C LEU A 84 7.65 -11.51 1.68
N ARG A 85 6.36 -11.61 2.02
CA ARG A 85 5.60 -10.47 2.54
C ARG A 85 6.16 -10.00 3.87
N ARG A 86 6.54 -10.91 4.77
CA ARG A 86 7.19 -10.57 6.05
C ARG A 86 8.55 -9.92 5.82
N GLU A 87 9.36 -10.46 4.91
CA GLU A 87 10.64 -9.89 4.52
C GLU A 87 10.47 -8.47 3.96
N LEU A 88 9.52 -8.26 3.04
CA LEU A 88 9.23 -6.93 2.50
C LEU A 88 8.79 -5.95 3.59
N ILE A 89 7.93 -6.36 4.52
CA ILE A 89 7.54 -5.51 5.65
C ILE A 89 8.76 -5.14 6.49
N SER A 90 9.68 -6.08 6.71
CA SER A 90 10.91 -5.82 7.46
C SER A 90 11.87 -4.85 6.75
N ILE A 91 11.96 -4.94 5.41
CA ILE A 91 12.82 -4.08 4.59
C ILE A 91 12.24 -2.66 4.47
N VAL A 92 10.92 -2.55 4.32
CA VAL A 92 10.25 -1.25 4.11
C VAL A 92 10.21 -0.42 5.39
N GLY A 93 10.54 -0.97 6.56
CA GLY A 93 10.80 -0.16 7.75
C GLY A 93 9.63 0.73 8.17
N LEU A 94 8.38 0.28 7.98
CA LEU A 94 7.16 1.01 8.37
C LEU A 94 6.96 1.13 9.89
N GLY A 95 7.94 0.69 10.67
CA GLY A 95 8.08 1.04 12.07
C GLY A 95 9.50 1.52 12.29
N ARG A 96 9.83 2.73 11.86
CA ARG A 96 10.99 3.42 12.46
C ARG A 96 10.62 3.63 13.92
N GLU A 97 11.19 2.82 14.81
CA GLU A 97 11.19 3.10 16.24
C GLU A 97 11.74 4.52 16.43
N GLY A 98 10.86 5.49 16.66
CA GLY A 98 11.20 6.91 16.74
C GLY A 98 10.58 7.85 15.70
N GLU A 99 9.64 7.39 14.85
CA GLU A 99 8.79 8.33 14.11
C GLU A 99 7.90 9.11 15.09
N ARG A 100 8.34 10.34 15.40
CA ARG A 100 7.50 11.32 16.10
C ARG A 100 6.35 11.67 15.17
N GLU A 101 5.12 11.48 15.63
CA GLU A 101 3.96 12.01 14.92
C GLU A 101 4.13 13.53 14.81
N VAL A 102 4.34 14.03 13.59
CA VAL A 102 4.41 15.47 13.31
C VAL A 102 3.03 15.90 12.90
N GLU A 103 2.45 16.85 13.64
CA GLU A 103 1.13 17.38 13.28
C GLU A 103 1.19 18.07 11.92
N LEU A 104 0.12 17.90 11.13
CA LEU A 104 0.02 18.55 9.82
C LEU A 104 0.20 20.07 9.90
N GLY A 105 -0.23 20.68 11.01
CA GLY A 105 -0.02 22.10 11.28
C GLY A 105 1.45 22.50 11.36
N GLU A 106 2.31 21.68 11.99
CA GLU A 106 3.75 21.93 12.07
C GLU A 106 4.42 21.80 10.71
N VAL A 107 4.04 20.78 9.93
CA VAL A 107 4.57 20.58 8.57
C VAL A 107 4.19 21.74 7.65
N LEU A 108 2.94 22.19 7.70
CA LEU A 108 2.46 23.32 6.90
C LEU A 108 3.09 24.64 7.36
N GLY A 109 3.26 24.84 8.67
CA GLY A 109 3.96 26.00 9.23
C GLY A 109 5.42 26.05 8.80
N PHE A 110 6.12 24.92 8.89
CA PHE A 110 7.51 24.80 8.46
C PHE A 110 7.67 24.99 6.95
N GLY A 111 6.80 24.37 6.15
CA GLY A 111 6.74 24.56 4.70
C GLY A 111 6.46 26.01 4.31
N GLY A 112 5.57 26.69 5.04
CA GLY A 112 5.29 28.12 4.86
C GLY A 112 6.48 29.03 5.17
N GLY A 113 7.30 28.66 6.17
CA GLY A 113 8.55 29.33 6.51
C GLY A 113 9.62 29.15 5.42
N ILE A 114 9.83 27.91 4.96
CA ILE A 114 10.76 27.61 3.87
C ILE A 114 10.36 28.33 2.59
N ALA A 115 9.07 28.30 2.21
CA ALA A 115 8.58 28.94 1.00
C ALA A 115 8.82 30.46 0.96
N ARG A 116 8.90 31.13 2.13
CA ARG A 116 9.29 32.54 2.20
C ARG A 116 10.77 32.74 1.92
N GLY A 117 11.64 31.85 2.41
CA GLY A 117 13.08 31.89 2.20
C GLY A 117 13.53 31.44 0.81
N THR A 118 12.82 30.48 0.21
CA THR A 118 13.23 29.84 -1.06
C THR A 118 12.64 30.50 -2.31
N GLY A 119 11.96 31.64 -2.18
CA GLY A 119 11.44 32.42 -3.31
C GLY A 119 10.34 31.73 -4.13
N PHE A 120 9.90 30.54 -3.71
CA PHE A 120 8.95 29.69 -4.43
C PHE A 120 7.50 30.05 -4.06
N ARG A 121 7.11 31.32 -4.23
CA ARG A 121 5.69 31.68 -4.26
C ARG A 121 5.27 31.88 -5.71
N GLY A 122 4.53 30.91 -6.25
CA GLY A 122 3.61 31.17 -7.36
C GLY A 122 2.70 32.31 -6.95
N ASN A 123 2.69 33.38 -7.73
CA ASN A 123 1.94 34.59 -7.41
C ASN A 123 0.45 34.34 -7.67
N ASP A 124 -0.33 34.03 -6.64
CA ASP A 124 -1.70 34.55 -6.54
C ASP A 124 -1.63 35.90 -5.84
N LYS A 125 -1.08 36.90 -6.54
CA LYS A 125 -1.37 38.31 -6.23
C LYS A 125 -2.59 38.71 -7.02
N ARG A 126 -3.77 38.29 -6.56
CA ARG A 126 -5.03 38.90 -6.98
C ARG A 126 -5.23 40.15 -6.11
N GLY A 127 -4.90 41.30 -6.70
CA GLY A 127 -5.51 42.60 -6.39
C GLY A 127 -5.13 43.29 -5.08
N GLU A 128 -4.03 44.04 -5.09
CA GLU A 128 -3.94 45.29 -4.32
C GLU A 128 -3.21 46.32 -5.17
N GLU A 129 -3.94 46.99 -6.05
CA GLU A 129 -3.61 48.32 -6.58
C GLU A 129 -4.84 48.84 -7.34
N GLY A 130 -5.53 49.83 -6.77
CA GLY A 130 -6.70 50.45 -7.40
C GLY A 130 -7.70 51.05 -6.42
N LYS A 131 -7.32 52.12 -5.71
CA LYS A 131 -8.31 53.07 -5.17
C LYS A 131 -8.75 53.99 -6.32
N ASN A 132 -10.00 53.85 -6.79
CA ASN A 132 -11.01 54.92 -6.82
C ASN A 132 -12.25 54.56 -7.69
N GLN A 133 -13.41 54.67 -7.02
CA GLN A 133 -14.76 55.08 -7.46
C GLN A 133 -15.70 54.14 -8.27
N ASP A 134 -16.84 53.91 -7.58
CA ASP A 134 -18.25 53.94 -8.03
C ASP A 134 -18.86 52.74 -8.77
N GLY A 135 -19.41 51.82 -7.98
CA GLY A 135 -20.84 51.49 -7.92
C GLY A 135 -21.56 51.00 -9.18
N LYS A 136 -21.82 49.68 -9.25
CA LYS A 136 -23.19 49.13 -9.30
C LYS A 136 -23.21 47.61 -9.20
N ASP A 137 -24.25 47.15 -8.54
CA ASP A 137 -24.71 45.78 -8.30
C ASP A 137 -24.54 44.82 -9.49
N ASP A 138 -24.06 43.60 -9.23
CA ASP A 138 -24.85 42.41 -9.57
C ASP A 138 -24.38 41.13 -8.84
N LYS A 139 -25.38 40.30 -8.55
CA LYS A 139 -25.33 39.03 -7.82
C LYS A 139 -24.54 37.97 -8.59
N GLY A 140 -23.88 37.05 -7.87
CA GLY A 140 -23.37 35.84 -8.50
C GLY A 140 -22.46 34.98 -7.61
N GLU A 141 -23.10 34.20 -6.75
CA GLU A 141 -22.78 32.78 -6.51
C GLU A 141 -21.37 32.39 -6.01
N SER A 142 -21.36 32.15 -4.70
CA SER A 142 -20.59 31.09 -4.03
C SER A 142 -20.81 29.73 -4.71
N PHE A 143 -19.77 29.11 -5.28
CA PHE A 143 -19.62 27.64 -5.38
C PHE A 143 -18.20 27.30 -5.86
N GLY A 144 -17.55 26.30 -5.25
CA GLY A 144 -16.33 25.72 -5.84
C GLY A 144 -15.34 25.09 -4.86
N ASP A 145 -15.83 24.20 -4.00
CA ASP A 145 -15.15 23.00 -3.50
C ASP A 145 -13.88 22.61 -4.29
N THR A 146 -12.69 22.86 -3.71
CA THR A 146 -11.41 22.33 -4.22
C THR A 146 -11.15 20.98 -3.58
N SER A 147 -12.04 20.04 -3.87
CA SER A 147 -11.80 18.62 -3.67
C SER A 147 -10.64 18.18 -4.58
N THR A 148 -9.51 17.88 -3.95
CA THR A 148 -8.41 17.09 -4.53
C THR A 148 -8.96 15.82 -5.19
N PRO A 149 -8.60 15.45 -6.44
CA PRO A 149 -8.99 14.16 -6.98
C PRO A 149 -8.11 13.08 -6.32
N TYR A 150 -8.55 12.58 -5.17
CA TYR A 150 -8.08 11.33 -4.59
C TYR A 150 -8.93 10.19 -5.15
N GLU A 151 -8.61 9.70 -6.34
CA GLU A 151 -9.13 8.41 -6.79
C GLU A 151 -8.38 7.28 -6.06
N ARG A 152 -8.90 6.92 -4.88
CA ARG A 152 -8.85 5.54 -4.42
C ARG A 152 -9.92 4.75 -5.17
N ARG A 153 -9.53 3.92 -6.15
CA ARG A 153 -10.40 2.83 -6.63
C ARG A 153 -9.78 1.47 -6.34
N ARG A 154 -10.35 0.82 -5.31
CA ARG A 154 -10.33 -0.64 -5.12
C ARG A 154 -11.06 -1.31 -6.28
N GLY A 155 -10.47 -2.39 -6.79
CA GLY A 155 -11.13 -3.61 -7.26
C GLY A 155 -12.25 -3.47 -8.31
N GLY A 156 -11.91 -3.74 -9.57
CA GLY A 156 -12.87 -4.05 -10.62
C GLY A 156 -12.15 -4.56 -11.86
N TYR A 157 -12.35 -5.83 -12.20
CA TYR A 157 -11.89 -6.42 -13.45
C TYR A 157 -12.60 -5.69 -14.61
N GLY A 158 -11.85 -4.92 -15.38
CA GLY A 158 -12.33 -4.24 -16.59
C GLY A 158 -11.14 -4.05 -17.52
N THR A 159 -11.23 -4.64 -18.70
CA THR A 159 -10.27 -4.52 -19.80
C THR A 159 -9.96 -3.06 -20.10
N SER A 160 -8.70 -2.65 -19.87
CA SER A 160 -8.19 -1.35 -20.30
C SER A 160 -8.19 -1.28 -21.83
N PRO A 161 -8.68 -0.21 -22.47
CA PRO A 161 -8.29 0.08 -23.84
C PRO A 161 -6.77 0.33 -23.89
N PRO A 162 -6.08 -0.07 -24.97
CA PRO A 162 -4.64 0.15 -25.10
C PRO A 162 -4.34 1.67 -25.10
N PRO A 163 -3.22 2.11 -24.51
CA PRO A 163 -2.86 3.51 -24.49
C PRO A 163 -2.69 4.04 -25.93
N PRO A 164 -3.13 5.27 -26.23
CA PRO A 164 -2.86 5.88 -27.54
C PRO A 164 -1.35 5.95 -27.76
N LYS A 165 -0.89 5.48 -28.93
CA LYS A 165 0.52 5.54 -29.31
C LYS A 165 0.98 7.01 -29.28
N PRO A 166 2.16 7.31 -28.74
CA PRO A 166 2.67 8.68 -28.70
C PRO A 166 2.91 9.19 -30.12
N HIS A 167 2.37 10.37 -30.43
CA HIS A 167 2.65 11.09 -31.66
C HIS A 167 4.16 11.45 -31.69
N PRO A 168 4.89 11.23 -32.81
CA PRO A 168 6.35 11.36 -32.84
C PRO A 168 6.91 12.79 -32.78
N ASP A 169 6.11 13.79 -32.37
CA ASP A 169 6.52 15.21 -32.34
C ASP A 169 6.64 15.81 -30.94
N VAL A 170 6.43 15.04 -29.86
CA VAL A 170 6.50 15.55 -28.47
C VAL A 170 7.80 15.15 -27.75
N ILE A 171 8.84 14.77 -28.50
CA ILE A 171 10.20 14.59 -27.96
C ILE A 171 11.09 15.71 -28.50
N LYS A 172 10.67 16.95 -28.28
CA LYS A 172 11.57 18.10 -28.23
C LYS A 172 11.26 18.81 -26.93
N ARG A 173 12.33 19.10 -26.20
CA ARG A 173 12.44 19.86 -24.94
C ARG A 173 11.14 20.56 -24.55
N GLY A 174 10.65 20.27 -23.35
CA GLY A 174 9.42 20.81 -22.78
C GLY A 174 9.14 22.22 -23.27
N ILE A 175 7.97 22.41 -23.85
CA ILE A 175 7.44 23.71 -24.23
C ILE A 175 7.32 24.48 -22.91
N ILE A 176 8.39 25.20 -22.55
CA ILE A 176 8.36 26.22 -21.52
C ILE A 176 7.36 27.23 -22.08
N THR A 177 6.17 27.27 -21.50
CA THR A 177 5.17 28.24 -21.95
C THR A 177 5.72 29.65 -21.71
N GLU A 178 5.26 30.67 -22.43
CA GLU A 178 5.69 32.06 -22.16
C GLU A 178 5.46 32.47 -20.69
N VAL A 179 4.53 31.81 -20.01
CA VAL A 179 4.27 31.93 -18.58
C VAL A 179 5.42 31.38 -17.75
N ASP A 180 5.94 30.20 -18.12
CA ASP A 180 7.08 29.57 -17.48
C ASP A 180 8.39 30.34 -17.74
N GLU A 181 8.59 30.92 -18.92
CA GLU A 181 9.75 31.78 -19.20
C GLU A 181 9.72 33.07 -18.36
N ARG A 182 8.54 33.67 -18.18
CA ARG A 182 8.36 34.83 -17.29
C ARG A 182 8.56 34.45 -15.81
N PHE A 183 8.18 33.23 -15.43
CA PHE A 183 8.39 32.71 -14.08
C PHE A 183 9.88 32.46 -13.83
N LEU A 184 10.56 31.77 -14.75
CA LEU A 184 11.99 31.47 -14.67
C LEU A 184 12.83 32.75 -14.78
N GLY A 185 12.46 33.70 -15.64
CA GLY A 185 13.14 35.00 -15.73
C GLY A 185 13.02 35.81 -14.44
N ARG A 186 11.89 35.73 -13.73
CA ARG A 186 11.68 36.41 -12.44
C ARG A 186 12.34 35.67 -11.27
N ALA A 187 12.39 34.34 -11.32
CA ALA A 187 13.12 33.53 -10.34
C ALA A 187 14.64 33.69 -10.51
N ALA A 188 15.14 33.72 -11.75
CA ALA A 188 16.54 33.96 -12.08
C ALA A 188 17.01 35.38 -11.74
N ALA A 189 16.09 36.36 -11.74
CA ALA A 189 16.39 37.73 -11.32
C ALA A 189 16.64 37.87 -9.81
N ARG A 190 16.29 36.87 -8.99
CA ARG A 190 16.61 36.86 -7.56
C ARG A 190 17.84 35.97 -7.33
N VAL A 191 18.94 36.59 -6.91
CA VAL A 191 20.10 35.86 -6.39
C VAL A 191 19.66 35.21 -5.07
N VAL A 192 19.23 33.96 -5.14
CA VAL A 192 18.97 33.16 -3.95
C VAL A 192 20.32 32.94 -3.27
N GLN A 193 20.55 33.65 -2.17
CA GLN A 193 21.64 33.31 -1.25
C GLN A 193 21.11 32.21 -0.32
N PRO A 194 21.62 30.97 -0.42
CA PRO A 194 21.08 29.86 0.37
C PRO A 194 21.48 29.93 1.86
N TRP A 195 22.31 30.90 2.22
CA TRP A 195 22.69 31.25 3.59
C TRP A 195 22.30 32.71 3.88
N PRO A 196 22.13 33.10 5.16
CA PRO A 196 21.84 34.48 5.53
C PRO A 196 22.91 35.44 5.02
N SER A 197 22.52 36.63 4.59
CA SER A 197 23.48 37.61 4.06
C SER A 197 24.48 38.04 5.14
N VAL A 198 25.67 38.46 4.72
CA VAL A 198 26.74 38.91 5.63
C VAL A 198 26.26 40.05 6.55
N ASP A 199 25.47 40.98 6.01
CA ASP A 199 24.86 42.06 6.80
C ASP A 199 23.82 41.55 7.81
N GLN A 200 23.07 40.50 7.46
CA GLN A 200 22.11 39.86 8.37
C GLN A 200 22.83 39.11 9.51
N ILE A 201 23.98 38.52 9.22
CA ILE A 201 24.86 37.91 10.23
C ILE A 201 25.38 38.98 11.19
N PHE A 202 25.85 40.12 10.67
CA PHE A 202 26.42 41.20 11.48
C PHE A 202 25.40 42.07 12.24
N SER A 203 24.14 42.08 11.80
CA SER A 203 23.05 42.78 12.50
C SER A 203 22.39 41.94 13.61
N GLY A 204 22.75 40.66 13.71
CA GLY A 204 22.18 39.73 14.69
C GLY A 204 22.49 40.09 16.14
N ASN A 205 21.64 39.60 17.05
CA ASN A 205 21.80 39.84 18.49
C ASN A 205 23.12 39.27 19.04
N LEU A 206 23.62 38.18 18.44
CA LEU A 206 24.92 37.60 18.80
C LEU A 206 26.07 38.60 18.62
N VAL A 207 26.09 39.36 17.51
CA VAL A 207 27.13 40.36 17.26
C VAL A 207 27.00 41.55 18.22
N LYS A 208 25.78 41.89 18.65
CA LYS A 208 25.58 42.91 19.69
C LYS A 208 26.12 42.46 21.04
N VAL A 209 25.90 41.19 21.41
CA VAL A 209 26.46 40.61 22.64
C VAL A 209 27.97 40.55 22.56
N GLN A 210 28.53 40.13 21.43
CA GLN A 210 29.98 40.13 21.22
C GLN A 210 30.59 41.52 21.38
N LYS A 211 30.01 42.55 20.74
CA LYS A 211 30.48 43.93 20.89
C LYS A 211 30.37 44.46 22.32
N ARG A 212 29.35 44.04 23.08
CA ARG A 212 29.23 44.39 24.50
C ARG A 212 30.31 43.72 25.34
N MET A 213 30.63 42.46 25.08
CA MET A 213 31.73 41.77 25.75
C MET A 213 33.09 42.39 25.40
N GLU A 214 33.33 42.71 24.13
CA GLU A 214 34.57 43.39 23.70
C GLU A 214 34.69 44.77 24.36
N ALA A 215 33.58 45.53 24.48
CA ALA A 215 33.56 46.81 25.18
C ALA A 215 33.75 46.68 26.71
N GLU A 216 33.22 45.62 27.33
CA GLU A 216 33.46 45.31 28.75
C GLU A 216 34.91 44.91 29.01
N GLU A 217 35.51 44.15 28.10
CA GLU A 217 36.93 43.78 28.14
C GLU A 217 37.83 45.01 27.94
N GLU A 218 37.50 45.90 27.01
CA GLU A 218 38.20 47.17 26.81
C GLU A 218 38.02 48.12 28.01
N ALA A 219 36.83 48.20 28.60
CA ALA A 219 36.58 49.02 29.80
C ALA A 219 37.32 48.48 31.03
N ALA A 220 37.44 47.16 31.15
CA ALA A 220 38.25 46.50 32.17
C ALA A 220 39.76 46.76 31.94
N ALA A 221 40.22 46.71 30.69
CA ALA A 221 41.60 47.00 30.33
C ALA A 221 41.98 48.49 30.51
N ALA A 222 41.04 49.41 30.28
CA ALA A 222 41.23 50.85 30.44
C ALA A 222 41.13 51.33 31.90
N GLY A 223 40.72 50.47 32.84
CA GLY A 223 40.62 50.82 34.28
C GLY A 223 39.51 51.82 34.62
N VAL A 224 38.48 51.97 33.78
CA VAL A 224 37.42 53.01 33.92
C VAL A 224 36.17 52.51 34.65
N VAL A 225 36.09 51.24 35.07
CA VAL A 225 34.94 50.76 35.84
C VAL A 225 35.09 51.17 37.32
N GLY A 226 34.68 52.41 37.61
CA GLY A 226 34.28 52.82 38.95
C GLY A 226 32.96 52.15 39.33
N ASP A 227 32.94 51.49 40.49
CA ASP A 227 31.88 50.66 41.09
C ASP A 227 30.48 51.30 41.30
N LYS A 228 30.12 52.42 40.64
CA LYS A 228 28.94 53.20 41.03
C LYS A 228 27.64 52.93 40.27
N GLU A 229 27.63 52.20 39.15
CA GLU A 229 26.40 52.00 38.35
C GLU A 229 25.80 50.59 38.38
N LYS A 230 26.41 49.62 39.07
CA LYS A 230 25.88 48.25 39.14
C LYS A 230 24.63 48.08 40.01
N LYS A 231 24.13 49.15 40.66
CA LYS A 231 23.05 49.04 41.66
C LYS A 231 21.66 49.50 41.20
N SER A 232 21.54 50.22 40.07
CA SER A 232 20.24 50.75 39.63
C SER A 232 19.57 49.95 38.52
N PHE A 233 20.24 48.98 37.88
CA PHE A 233 19.68 48.33 36.68
C PHE A 233 18.87 47.05 36.97
N TRP A 234 19.09 46.36 38.09
CA TRP A 234 18.35 45.13 38.41
C TRP A 234 17.00 45.35 39.11
N GLU A 235 16.63 46.61 39.41
CA GLU A 235 15.43 46.91 40.22
C GLU A 235 14.22 47.39 39.38
N GLU A 236 14.37 47.64 38.07
CA GLU A 236 13.29 48.25 37.25
C GLU A 236 12.58 47.30 36.25
N GLU A 237 13.03 46.05 36.06
CA GLU A 237 12.32 45.06 35.20
C GLU A 237 11.69 43.88 35.96
N GLY A 238 11.60 43.95 37.30
CA GLY A 238 10.96 42.92 38.14
C GLY A 238 9.43 42.97 38.22
N GLY A 239 8.74 43.56 37.24
CA GLY A 239 7.30 43.77 37.25
C GLY A 239 6.54 42.86 36.28
N GLY A 240 5.94 41.78 36.80
CA GLY A 240 4.78 41.14 36.17
C GLY A 240 4.91 39.70 35.71
N TYR A 241 5.17 38.77 36.63
CA TYR A 241 4.77 37.36 36.43
C TYR A 241 3.45 37.13 37.19
N ASN A 242 2.32 37.21 36.47
CA ASN A 242 1.04 36.70 36.95
C ASN A 242 1.09 35.17 36.94
N GLY A 243 1.28 34.57 38.11
CA GLY A 243 1.04 33.14 38.32
C GLY A 243 -0.44 32.83 38.21
N ALA A 244 -0.83 32.26 37.07
CA ALA A 244 -2.11 31.54 36.95
C ALA A 244 -1.90 30.12 37.50
N ALA A 245 -2.34 29.92 38.74
CA ALA A 245 -2.57 28.62 39.33
C ALA A 245 -3.95 28.11 38.89
N ALA A 246 -4.00 26.86 38.39
CA ALA A 246 -5.14 25.91 38.35
C ALA A 246 -4.96 25.02 37.11
N GLY A 247 -4.95 23.69 37.17
CA GLY A 247 -5.07 22.77 38.29
C GLY A 247 -4.55 21.40 37.83
N GLU A 248 -3.95 20.68 38.77
CA GLU A 248 -3.61 19.27 38.65
C GLU A 248 -4.91 18.46 38.86
N GLU A 249 -5.39 17.78 37.82
CA GLU A 249 -6.27 16.62 37.98
C GLU A 249 -5.39 15.37 37.85
N GLU A 250 -5.13 14.75 39.00
CA GLU A 250 -4.58 13.40 39.09
C GLU A 250 -5.68 12.41 38.67
N ASP A 251 -5.58 11.89 37.44
CA ASP A 251 -6.34 10.71 37.07
C ASP A 251 -5.67 9.46 37.67
N VAL A 252 -6.35 8.95 38.68
CA VAL A 252 -6.10 7.69 39.37
C VAL A 252 -6.22 6.54 38.38
N PHE A 253 -5.10 5.85 38.15
CA PHE A 253 -5.03 4.60 37.40
C PHE A 253 -5.44 3.43 38.30
N ASP A 254 -6.63 2.86 38.08
CA ASP A 254 -7.08 1.58 38.66
C ASP A 254 -6.59 0.42 37.76
N PRO A 255 -5.71 -0.48 38.22
CA PRO A 255 -5.23 -1.60 37.41
C PRO A 255 -6.02 -2.91 37.54
N ASP A 256 -7.15 -2.96 38.25
CA ASP A 256 -7.94 -4.21 38.41
C ASP A 256 -9.44 -4.00 38.11
N ALA A 257 -9.80 -4.06 36.83
CA ALA A 257 -11.17 -4.29 36.35
C ALA A 257 -11.16 -5.10 35.04
#